data_AF-A0A3L6SJ74-F1
#
_entry.id   AF-A0A3L6SJ74-F1
#
_cell.length_a   1.000
_cell.length_b   1.000
_cell.length_c   1.000
_cell.angle_alpha   90.00
_cell.angle_beta   90.00
_cell.angle_gamma   90.00
#
_symmetry.space_group_name_H-M   'P 1'
#
loop_
_entity.id
_entity.type
_entity.pdbx_description
1 polymer ?
#
loop_
_entity_poly.entity_id
_entity_poly.type
_entity_poly.pdbx_seq_one_letter_code
_entity_poly.pdbx_strand_id
1 'polypeptide(L)'
;MAALLPIAVLVSLLAAGATADGYGGSPSPSTPAPYTPPPATPNWPKPAPYTSPPAPAHGDEKKLVVVRVEGLVLCQSCAQRGSQSLDGAAPLPGAKVTVTCRDKKNRVMSWRSPAADYNGYFHAEFGVERVGDYFGGDPRAACFVRLLSSPDAKCNGVNNIGGGMEGARIRDEGKRWTDQRGIENVVYAAGPLAFKPAVCVPTRHY
;
A
#
# COMPACT_ATOMS: atom_id res chain seq x y z
N MET A 1 -47.49 -20.53 16.34
CA MET A 1 -48.06 -19.16 16.45
C MET A 1 -46.93 -18.20 16.05
N ALA A 2 -46.69 -17.97 14.76
CA ALA A 2 -47.40 -17.06 13.86
C ALA A 2 -47.38 -15.59 14.35
N ALA A 3 -46.43 -14.81 13.84
CA ALA A 3 -46.54 -13.36 13.66
C ALA A 3 -45.53 -12.91 12.59
N LEU A 4 -45.88 -13.15 11.33
CA LEU A 4 -45.47 -12.34 10.18
C LEU A 4 -46.31 -11.06 10.19
N LEU A 5 -45.74 -9.90 9.80
CA LEU A 5 -46.38 -8.75 9.10
C LEU A 5 -45.37 -7.55 9.01
N PRO A 6 -45.56 -6.56 8.10
CA PRO A 6 -44.62 -6.34 7.00
C PRO A 6 -44.05 -4.90 6.84
N ILE A 7 -43.00 -4.81 6.01
CA ILE A 7 -42.64 -3.77 5.01
C ILE A 7 -42.87 -2.27 5.35
N ALA A 8 -41.77 -1.51 5.34
CA ALA A 8 -41.75 -0.14 4.79
C ALA A 8 -40.37 0.16 4.19
N VAL A 9 -40.23 -0.01 2.87
CA VAL A 9 -39.08 0.44 2.08
C VAL A 9 -39.37 1.88 1.64
N LEU A 10 -38.67 2.85 2.21
CA LEU A 10 -38.71 4.24 1.77
C LEU A 10 -37.66 4.43 0.65
N VAL A 11 -38.13 4.32 -0.60
CA VAL A 11 -37.40 4.76 -1.78
C VAL A 11 -37.63 6.26 -1.94
N SER A 12 -36.62 7.07 -1.64
CA SER A 12 -36.63 8.50 -1.96
C SER A 12 -35.88 8.74 -3.27
N LEU A 13 -36.63 8.85 -4.36
CA LEU A 13 -36.17 9.45 -5.61
C LEU A 13 -36.11 10.98 -5.43
N LEU A 14 -34.94 11.57 -5.67
CA LEU A 14 -34.84 12.98 -6.02
C LEU A 14 -34.20 13.09 -7.40
N ALA A 15 -35.07 13.29 -8.39
CA ALA A 15 -34.73 13.78 -9.71
C ALA A 15 -34.78 15.32 -9.66
N ALA A 16 -33.67 15.95 -10.03
CA ALA A 16 -33.61 17.30 -10.56
C ALA A 16 -32.59 17.21 -11.70
N GLY A 17 -32.95 17.41 -12.96
CA GLY A 17 -33.64 18.57 -13.48
C GLY A 17 -32.62 19.33 -14.31
N ALA A 18 -32.35 18.83 -15.52
CA ALA A 18 -31.46 19.46 -16.48
C ALA A 18 -32.18 20.67 -17.10
N THR A 19 -31.56 21.85 -17.02
CA THR A 19 -31.93 22.99 -17.86
C THR A 19 -30.88 23.14 -18.96
N ALA A 20 -31.35 22.99 -20.19
CA ALA A 20 -30.62 23.24 -21.41
C ALA A 20 -30.89 24.69 -21.85
N ASP A 21 -29.84 25.50 -21.86
CA ASP A 21 -29.70 26.75 -22.62
C ASP A 21 -28.28 26.66 -23.19
N GLY A 22 -27.95 26.83 -24.46
CA GLY A 22 -28.64 27.40 -25.60
C GLY A 22 -27.53 27.89 -26.54
N TYR A 23 -27.70 27.65 -27.84
CA TYR A 23 -27.10 28.38 -28.96
C TYR A 23 -25.58 28.24 -29.26
N GLY A 24 -25.33 27.38 -30.25
CA GLY A 24 -24.54 27.62 -31.47
C GLY A 24 -23.45 28.71 -31.48
N GLY A 25 -22.21 28.26 -31.57
CA GLY A 25 -21.08 29.07 -32.05
C GLY A 25 -20.07 28.15 -32.76
N SER A 26 -20.02 28.23 -34.08
CA SER A 26 -19.00 27.58 -34.91
C SER A 26 -17.65 28.28 -34.66
N PRO A 27 -16.55 27.59 -34.28
CA PRO A 27 -15.27 28.26 -34.12
C PRO A 27 -14.62 28.48 -35.50
N SER A 28 -14.42 29.74 -35.87
CA SER A 28 -13.50 30.15 -36.94
C SER A 28 -12.06 29.72 -36.59
N PRO A 29 -11.19 29.47 -37.58
CA PRO A 29 -9.83 29.02 -37.33
C PRO A 29 -8.97 30.18 -36.80
N SER A 30 -8.66 30.16 -35.51
CA SER A 30 -7.73 31.10 -34.90
C SER A 30 -6.30 30.78 -35.35
N THR A 31 -5.63 31.75 -35.95
CA THR A 31 -4.19 31.74 -36.22
C THR A 31 -3.41 31.46 -34.92
N PRO A 32 -2.34 30.64 -34.92
CA PRO A 32 -1.55 30.42 -33.71
C PRO A 32 -0.89 31.72 -33.28
N ALA A 33 -1.05 32.10 -32.01
CA ALA A 33 -0.31 33.21 -31.43
C ALA A 33 1.21 32.91 -31.43
N PRO A 34 2.07 33.92 -31.59
CA PRO A 34 3.52 33.75 -31.47
C PRO A 34 3.88 33.20 -30.09
N TYR A 35 4.70 32.15 -30.04
CA TYR A 35 5.18 31.56 -28.80
C TYR A 35 5.93 32.60 -27.97
N THR A 36 5.36 32.97 -26.83
CA THR A 36 6.08 33.65 -25.76
C THR A 36 6.55 32.60 -24.75
N PRO A 37 7.84 32.60 -24.35
CA PRO A 37 8.32 31.68 -23.35
C PRO A 37 7.60 31.94 -22.01
N PRO A 38 7.28 30.89 -21.23
CA PRO A 38 6.63 31.05 -19.94
C PRO A 38 7.50 31.87 -18.97
N PRO A 39 6.91 32.70 -18.10
CA PRO A 39 7.64 33.39 -17.06
C PRO A 39 8.30 32.38 -16.11
N ALA A 40 9.48 32.74 -15.60
CA ALA A 40 10.26 31.91 -14.70
C ALA A 40 9.43 31.45 -13.50
N THR A 41 9.50 30.16 -13.18
CA THR A 41 8.76 29.50 -12.10
C THR A 41 9.03 30.16 -10.73
N PRO A 42 8.01 30.29 -9.84
CA PRO A 42 8.23 30.66 -8.46
C PRO A 42 9.18 29.66 -7.78
N ASN A 43 10.14 30.17 -7.02
CA ASN A 43 11.15 29.37 -6.32
C ASN A 43 10.47 28.55 -5.21
N TRP A 44 10.10 27.30 -5.51
CA TRP A 44 9.60 26.35 -4.52
C TRP A 44 10.75 25.96 -3.58
N PRO A 45 10.57 25.97 -2.24
CA PRO A 45 11.61 25.52 -1.34
C PRO A 45 11.97 24.06 -1.68
N LYS A 46 13.27 23.81 -1.86
CA LYS A 46 13.82 22.47 -2.05
C LYS A 46 13.29 21.56 -0.93
N PRO A 47 12.75 20.36 -1.24
CA PRO A 47 12.47 19.36 -0.23
C PRO A 47 13.72 19.16 0.64
N ALA A 48 13.55 19.20 1.96
CA ALA A 48 14.65 18.95 2.88
C ALA A 48 15.28 17.59 2.54
N PRO A 49 16.63 17.47 2.59
CA PRO A 49 17.29 16.19 2.39
C PRO A 49 16.70 15.14 3.34
N TYR A 50 16.25 14.00 2.79
CA TYR A 50 15.87 12.84 3.59
C TYR A 50 17.09 12.41 4.40
N THR A 51 17.12 12.81 5.66
CA THR A 51 18.17 12.42 6.59
C THR A 51 17.81 11.02 7.05
N SER A 52 18.60 10.01 6.67
CA SER A 52 18.43 8.65 7.20
C SER A 52 18.41 8.70 8.72
N PRO A 53 17.49 7.99 9.40
CA PRO A 53 17.49 7.92 10.85
C PRO A 53 18.88 7.52 11.37
N PRO A 54 19.36 8.12 12.47
CA PRO A 54 20.63 7.74 13.06
C PRO A 54 20.67 6.23 13.35
N ALA A 55 21.85 5.63 13.23
CA ALA A 55 22.07 4.28 13.73
C ALA A 55 21.69 4.22 15.22
N PRO A 56 21.11 3.10 15.69
CA PRO A 56 20.76 2.95 17.11
C PRO A 56 21.98 3.23 17.99
N ALA A 57 21.80 4.04 19.03
CA ALA A 57 22.85 4.28 20.02
C ALA A 57 23.14 2.98 20.80
N HIS A 58 24.34 2.86 21.37
CA HIS A 58 24.77 1.64 22.08
C HIS A 58 23.86 1.24 23.28
N GLY A 59 23.05 2.16 23.79
CA GLY A 59 22.03 1.90 24.82
C GLY A 59 20.72 1.31 24.29
N ASP A 60 20.45 1.43 22.99
CA ASP A 60 19.18 1.05 22.38
C ASP A 60 19.05 -0.46 22.19
N GLU A 61 20.16 -1.21 22.16
CA GLU A 61 20.15 -2.66 21.94
C GLU A 61 19.35 -3.45 22.97
N LYS A 62 19.31 -2.98 24.23
CA LYS A 62 18.59 -3.65 25.32
C LYS A 62 17.12 -3.25 25.41
N LYS A 63 16.70 -2.24 24.65
CA LYS A 63 15.32 -1.74 24.65
C LYS A 63 14.38 -2.83 24.13
N LEU A 64 13.24 -2.98 24.79
CA LEU A 64 12.18 -3.89 24.36
C LEU A 64 11.28 -3.19 23.34
N VAL A 65 10.98 -3.91 22.27
CA VAL A 65 10.14 -3.42 21.16
C VAL A 65 9.14 -4.48 20.72
N VAL A 66 7.93 -4.03 20.38
CA VAL A 66 6.93 -4.79 19.62
C VAL A 66 6.92 -4.24 18.20
N VAL A 67 7.27 -5.09 17.24
CA VAL A 67 7.24 -4.76 15.82
C VAL A 67 5.88 -5.08 15.25
N ARG A 68 5.29 -4.11 14.56
CA ARG A 68 4.06 -4.25 13.80
C ARG A 68 4.34 -3.88 12.35
N VAL A 69 3.83 -4.65 11.40
CA VAL A 69 3.99 -4.37 9.97
C VAL A 69 2.62 -4.28 9.32
N GLU A 70 2.38 -3.19 8.60
CA GLU A 70 1.19 -2.99 7.79
C GLU A 70 1.55 -2.78 6.32
N GLY A 71 0.60 -3.02 5.43
CA GLY A 71 0.78 -2.75 4.01
C GLY A 71 -0.48 -3.05 3.22
N LEU A 72 -0.43 -2.72 1.93
CA LEU A 72 -1.54 -2.88 0.99
C LEU A 72 -1.18 -3.93 -0.06
N VAL A 73 -2.10 -4.85 -0.32
CA VAL A 73 -1.99 -5.85 -1.39
C VAL A 73 -3.01 -5.55 -2.48
N LEU A 74 -2.50 -5.47 -3.70
CA LEU A 74 -3.27 -5.11 -4.88
C LEU A 74 -3.26 -6.23 -5.93
N CYS A 75 -4.21 -6.15 -6.85
CA CYS A 75 -4.16 -6.79 -8.14
C CYS A 75 -3.78 -5.75 -9.19
N GLN A 76 -2.65 -5.95 -9.89
CA GLN A 76 -2.23 -5.05 -10.97
C GLN A 76 -3.26 -5.07 -12.11
N SER A 77 -3.48 -3.92 -12.74
CA SER A 77 -4.33 -3.85 -13.94
C SER A 77 -3.67 -4.55 -15.14
N CYS A 78 -4.49 -5.09 -16.03
CA CYS A 78 -3.99 -5.69 -17.28
C CYS A 78 -3.28 -4.68 -18.19
N ALA A 79 -3.67 -3.40 -18.13
CA ALA A 79 -3.02 -2.33 -18.89
C ALA A 79 -1.56 -2.11 -18.47
N GLN A 80 -1.23 -2.42 -17.21
CA GLN A 80 0.12 -2.27 -16.65
C GLN A 80 0.89 -3.59 -16.55
N ARG A 81 0.37 -4.69 -17.12
CA ARG A 81 1.02 -6.00 -17.04
C ARG A 81 2.45 -5.92 -17.57
N GLY A 82 3.41 -6.32 -16.75
CA GLY A 82 4.84 -6.33 -17.11
C GLY A 82 5.59 -5.05 -16.74
N SER A 83 4.90 -4.02 -16.23
CA SER A 83 5.54 -2.82 -15.65
C SER A 83 5.55 -2.88 -14.12
N GLN A 84 6.21 -1.89 -13.50
CA GLN A 84 6.17 -1.64 -12.05
C GLN A 84 4.98 -0.76 -11.63
N SER A 85 4.15 -0.30 -12.58
CA SER A 85 3.05 0.61 -12.29
C SER A 85 1.90 -0.09 -11.58
N LEU A 86 1.27 0.65 -10.67
CA LEU A 86 0.04 0.28 -9.96
C LEU A 86 -1.18 1.06 -10.48
N ASP A 87 -1.06 1.73 -11.62
CA ASP A 87 -2.16 2.49 -12.20
C ASP A 87 -3.34 1.57 -12.56
N GLY A 88 -4.51 1.92 -12.03
CA GLY A 88 -5.73 1.11 -12.17
C GLY A 88 -5.69 -0.21 -11.40
N ALA A 89 -4.70 -0.44 -10.53
CA ALA A 89 -4.68 -1.60 -9.65
C ALA A 89 -5.83 -1.53 -8.63
N ALA A 90 -6.39 -2.68 -8.29
CA ALA A 90 -7.50 -2.78 -7.34
C ALA A 90 -7.03 -3.46 -6.04
N PRO A 91 -7.58 -3.09 -4.87
CA PRO A 91 -7.40 -3.86 -3.63
C PRO A 91 -7.67 -5.35 -3.83
N LEU A 92 -6.88 -6.21 -3.16
CA LEU A 92 -7.02 -7.66 -3.27
C LEU A 92 -7.34 -8.29 -1.91
N PRO A 93 -8.63 -8.35 -1.52
CA PRO A 93 -9.06 -8.95 -0.27
C PRO A 93 -8.67 -10.42 -0.14
N GLY A 94 -8.32 -10.83 1.08
CA GLY A 94 -7.94 -12.20 1.40
C GLY A 94 -6.57 -12.64 0.86
N ALA A 95 -5.84 -11.78 0.14
CA ALA A 95 -4.48 -12.05 -0.26
C ALA A 95 -3.58 -12.27 0.96
N LYS A 96 -2.81 -13.35 0.97
CA LYS A 96 -1.86 -13.66 2.03
C LYS A 96 -0.47 -13.17 1.67
N VAL A 97 0.21 -12.63 2.67
CA VAL A 97 1.62 -12.28 2.62
C VAL A 97 2.38 -13.05 3.69
N THR A 98 3.70 -13.03 3.64
CA THR A 98 4.58 -13.47 4.73
C THR A 98 5.46 -12.30 5.13
N VAL A 99 5.39 -11.92 6.41
CA VAL A 99 6.31 -10.97 7.03
C VAL A 99 7.35 -11.77 7.78
N THR A 100 8.61 -11.63 7.40
CA THR A 100 9.74 -12.36 7.99
C THR A 100 10.70 -11.39 8.62
N CYS A 101 11.08 -11.62 9.87
CA CYS A 101 12.11 -10.87 10.58
C CYS A 101 13.33 -11.74 10.84
N ARG A 102 14.52 -11.16 10.71
CA ARG A 102 15.80 -11.86 10.88
C ARG A 102 16.49 -11.48 12.19
N ASP A 103 17.20 -12.45 12.77
CA ASP A 103 18.00 -12.25 13.97
C ASP A 103 19.34 -11.57 13.63
N LYS A 104 20.09 -11.15 14.65
CA LYS A 104 21.46 -10.61 14.53
C LYS A 104 22.46 -11.51 13.79
N LYS A 105 22.16 -12.80 13.65
CA LYS A 105 22.97 -13.77 12.87
C LYS A 105 22.43 -13.97 11.45
N ASN A 106 21.51 -13.11 11.01
CA ASN A 106 20.87 -13.16 9.69
C ASN A 106 20.04 -14.43 9.43
N ARG A 107 19.52 -15.07 10.49
CA ARG A 107 18.63 -16.24 10.40
C ARG A 107 17.20 -15.79 10.61
N VAL A 108 16.21 -16.58 10.18
CA VAL A 108 14.81 -16.28 10.49
C VAL A 108 14.60 -16.32 12.01
N MET A 109 14.19 -15.18 12.58
CA MET A 109 13.86 -15.05 14.00
C MET A 109 12.38 -15.38 14.22
N SER A 110 11.52 -14.78 13.40
CA SER A 110 10.07 -14.93 13.50
C SER A 110 9.41 -14.61 12.16
N TRP A 111 8.21 -15.13 11.96
CA TRP A 111 7.39 -14.82 10.78
C TRP A 111 5.90 -14.83 11.11
N ARG A 112 5.13 -14.13 10.28
CA ARG A 112 3.66 -14.05 10.32
C ARG A 112 3.12 -14.10 8.90
N SER A 113 1.95 -14.71 8.73
CA SER A 113 1.28 -14.75 7.42
C SER A 113 -0.16 -14.23 7.49
N PRO A 114 -0.34 -12.90 7.63
CA PRO A 114 -1.68 -12.33 7.66
C PRO A 114 -2.35 -12.40 6.28
N ALA A 115 -3.67 -12.43 6.29
CA ALA A 115 -4.49 -12.18 5.12
C ALA A 115 -4.89 -10.70 5.08
N ALA A 116 -4.98 -10.14 3.88
CA ALA A 116 -5.50 -8.80 3.64
C ALA A 116 -6.99 -8.72 3.93
N ASP A 117 -7.44 -7.60 4.47
CA ASP A 117 -8.84 -7.29 4.74
C ASP A 117 -9.61 -6.94 3.46
N TYR A 118 -10.86 -6.49 3.60
CA TYR A 118 -11.73 -6.12 2.48
C TYR A 118 -11.23 -4.92 1.64
N ASN A 119 -10.29 -4.14 2.18
CA ASN A 119 -9.64 -3.02 1.50
C ASN A 119 -8.24 -3.40 0.99
N GLY A 120 -7.84 -4.67 1.10
CA GLY A 120 -6.52 -5.14 0.70
C GLY A 120 -5.41 -4.86 1.73
N TYR A 121 -5.73 -4.33 2.91
CA TYR A 121 -4.72 -4.04 3.94
C TYR A 121 -4.43 -5.26 4.80
N PHE A 122 -3.16 -5.51 5.11
CA PHE A 122 -2.77 -6.51 6.09
C PHE A 122 -2.09 -5.85 7.29
N HIS A 123 -2.17 -6.53 8.44
CA HIS A 123 -1.43 -6.17 9.65
C HIS A 123 -0.79 -7.43 10.25
N ALA A 124 0.48 -7.33 10.64
CA ALA A 124 1.21 -8.38 11.32
C ALA A 124 1.81 -7.85 12.61
N GLU A 125 1.42 -8.42 13.74
CA GLU A 125 2.00 -8.13 15.04
C GLU A 125 2.95 -9.25 15.48
N PHE A 126 4.13 -8.85 15.96
CA PHE A 126 5.14 -9.73 16.52
C PHE A 126 5.16 -9.67 18.06
N GLY A 127 5.93 -10.57 18.67
CA GLY A 127 6.13 -10.57 20.12
C GLY A 127 7.01 -9.41 20.60
N VAL A 128 7.19 -9.34 21.91
CA VAL A 128 8.16 -8.45 22.54
C VAL A 128 9.56 -9.01 22.33
N GLU A 129 10.45 -8.23 21.72
CA GLU A 129 11.84 -8.60 21.46
C GLU A 129 12.79 -7.47 21.87
N ARG A 130 14.09 -7.77 22.01
CA ARG A 130 15.11 -6.72 22.17
C ARG A 130 15.46 -6.15 20.80
N VAL A 131 15.63 -4.83 20.72
CA VAL A 131 16.07 -4.16 19.48
C VAL A 131 17.37 -4.78 18.95
N GLY A 132 18.33 -5.09 19.84
CA GLY A 132 19.61 -5.71 19.47
C GLY A 132 19.53 -7.17 18.98
N ASP A 133 18.38 -7.84 19.10
CA ASP A 133 18.21 -9.19 18.57
C ASP A 133 17.83 -9.19 17.08
N TYR A 134 17.36 -8.07 16.54
CA TYR A 134 17.14 -7.90 15.10
C TYR A 134 18.46 -7.80 14.33
N PHE A 135 18.46 -8.25 13.08
CA PHE A 135 19.59 -8.07 12.17
C PHE A 135 19.99 -6.59 12.07
N GLY A 136 21.26 -6.30 12.37
CA GLY A 136 21.79 -4.93 12.39
C GLY A 136 21.24 -4.04 13.50
N GLY A 137 20.56 -4.60 14.51
CA GLY A 137 19.94 -3.83 15.59
C GLY A 137 18.79 -2.93 15.12
N ASP A 138 18.24 -3.18 13.92
CA ASP A 138 17.18 -2.36 13.33
C ASP A 138 16.11 -3.25 12.67
N PRO A 139 14.85 -3.23 13.16
CA PRO A 139 13.76 -3.94 12.51
C PRO A 139 13.60 -3.63 11.02
N ARG A 140 13.92 -2.41 10.56
CA ARG A 140 13.85 -2.04 9.13
C ARG A 140 14.84 -2.80 8.26
N ALA A 141 16.00 -3.14 8.81
CA ALA A 141 17.00 -3.94 8.14
C ALA A 141 16.69 -5.44 8.27
N ALA A 142 16.05 -5.85 9.37
CA ALA A 142 15.79 -7.23 9.68
C ALA A 142 14.55 -7.83 9.02
N CYS A 143 13.50 -7.02 8.85
CA CYS A 143 12.19 -7.50 8.44
C CYS A 143 11.84 -7.12 6.99
N PHE A 144 11.12 -8.01 6.31
CA PHE A 144 10.63 -7.80 4.94
C PHE A 144 9.33 -8.57 4.69
N VAL A 145 8.58 -8.16 3.67
CA VAL A 145 7.28 -8.74 3.30
C VAL A 145 7.34 -9.40 1.93
N ARG A 146 6.81 -10.61 1.78
CA ARG A 146 6.66 -11.31 0.50
C ARG A 146 5.19 -11.68 0.25
N LEU A 147 4.80 -11.66 -1.01
CA LEU A 147 3.52 -12.22 -1.45
C LEU A 147 3.53 -13.74 -1.24
N LEU A 148 2.45 -14.29 -0.69
CA LEU A 148 2.31 -15.72 -0.46
C LEU A 148 1.27 -16.33 -1.41
N SER A 149 0.03 -15.82 -1.39
CA SER A 149 -1.04 -16.35 -2.24
C SER A 149 -2.19 -15.36 -2.40
N SER A 150 -2.86 -15.38 -3.54
CA SER A 150 -4.13 -14.70 -3.78
C SER A 150 -5.30 -15.68 -3.76
N PRO A 151 -6.47 -15.31 -3.19
CA PRO A 151 -7.69 -16.09 -3.32
C PRO A 151 -8.32 -15.97 -4.72
N ASP A 152 -7.96 -14.95 -5.50
CA ASP A 152 -8.41 -14.81 -6.88
C ASP A 152 -7.42 -15.49 -7.84
N ALA A 153 -7.85 -16.61 -8.42
CA ALA A 153 -7.07 -17.35 -9.42
C ALA A 153 -6.73 -16.50 -10.66
N LYS A 154 -7.56 -15.51 -11.00
CA LYS A 154 -7.29 -14.57 -12.10
C LYS A 154 -6.21 -13.56 -11.74
N CYS A 155 -5.89 -13.38 -10.45
CA CYS A 155 -4.87 -12.47 -9.98
C CYS A 155 -3.97 -13.10 -8.90
N ASN A 156 -3.34 -14.22 -9.25
CA ASN A 156 -2.43 -14.97 -8.36
C ASN A 156 -0.99 -15.07 -8.90
N GLY A 157 -0.64 -14.27 -9.92
CA GLY A 157 0.72 -14.27 -10.42
C GLY A 157 1.66 -13.54 -9.46
N VAL A 158 2.52 -14.26 -8.74
CA VAL A 158 3.57 -13.64 -7.93
C VAL A 158 4.55 -12.89 -8.83
N ASN A 159 4.92 -11.68 -8.45
CA ASN A 159 5.87 -10.82 -9.14
C ASN A 159 6.65 -9.97 -8.13
N ASN A 160 7.54 -9.11 -8.61
CA ASN A 160 8.36 -8.25 -7.74
C ASN A 160 7.90 -6.78 -7.66
N ILE A 161 6.64 -6.47 -8.01
CA ILE A 161 6.08 -5.13 -7.83
C ILE A 161 6.07 -4.80 -6.33
N GLY A 162 6.69 -3.68 -5.98
CA GLY A 162 6.89 -3.29 -4.59
C GLY A 162 7.81 -4.24 -3.79
N GLY A 163 8.54 -5.14 -4.45
CA GLY A 163 9.35 -6.17 -3.79
C GLY A 163 8.59 -7.45 -3.42
N GLY A 164 7.41 -7.69 -4.01
CA GLY A 164 6.54 -8.83 -3.66
C GLY A 164 7.18 -10.21 -3.65
N MET A 165 8.15 -10.48 -4.54
CA MET A 165 8.81 -11.78 -4.64
C MET A 165 10.11 -11.81 -3.83
N GLU A 166 10.95 -10.79 -3.99
CA GLU A 166 12.27 -10.74 -3.37
C GLU A 166 12.23 -10.34 -1.89
N GLY A 167 11.19 -9.63 -1.46
CA GLY A 167 11.04 -9.10 -0.10
C GLY A 167 10.98 -7.58 -0.09
N ALA A 168 9.77 -7.04 0.09
CA ALA A 168 9.53 -5.62 0.27
C ALA A 168 10.13 -5.16 1.60
N ARG A 169 10.94 -4.10 1.55
CA ARG A 169 11.49 -3.46 2.75
C ARG A 169 10.39 -2.71 3.49
N ILE A 170 10.45 -2.75 4.81
CA ILE A 170 9.54 -1.98 5.66
C ILE A 170 10.16 -0.62 6.01
N ARG A 171 9.31 0.40 6.16
CA ARG A 171 9.69 1.78 6.46
C ARG A 171 9.03 2.25 7.75
N ASP A 172 9.72 3.07 8.50
CA ASP A 172 9.19 3.72 9.71
C ASP A 172 8.49 5.02 9.28
N GLU A 173 7.18 5.10 9.52
CA GLU A 173 6.37 6.28 9.20
C GLU A 173 6.04 7.12 10.45
N GLY A 174 6.76 6.90 11.56
CA GLY A 174 6.58 7.66 12.80
C GLY A 174 5.45 7.15 13.70
N LYS A 175 4.76 6.08 13.32
CA LYS A 175 3.68 5.45 14.10
C LYS A 175 4.27 4.62 15.24
N ARG A 176 4.34 5.20 16.45
CA ARG A 176 4.85 4.52 17.65
C ARG A 176 4.17 4.98 18.94
N TRP A 177 4.16 4.12 19.94
CA TRP A 177 3.72 4.45 21.30
C TRP A 177 4.44 3.58 22.33
N THR A 178 4.44 3.98 23.60
CA THR A 178 4.94 3.15 24.70
C THR A 178 3.76 2.60 25.48
N ASP A 179 3.76 1.29 25.74
CA ASP A 179 2.70 0.66 26.53
C ASP A 179 2.90 0.87 28.04
N GLN A 180 1.94 0.41 28.84
CA GLN A 180 1.98 0.53 30.31
C GLN A 180 3.16 -0.19 30.96
N ARG A 181 3.82 -1.12 30.26
CA ARG A 181 4.99 -1.87 30.72
C ARG A 181 6.30 -1.17 30.35
N GLY A 182 6.24 -0.01 29.69
CA GLY A 182 7.41 0.70 29.19
C GLY A 182 7.97 0.11 27.89
N ILE A 183 7.20 -0.72 27.17
CA ILE A 183 7.65 -1.35 25.92
C ILE A 183 7.25 -0.47 24.74
N GLU A 184 8.21 -0.19 23.85
CA GLU A 184 7.96 0.56 22.64
C GLU A 184 7.23 -0.30 21.62
N ASN A 185 6.15 0.20 21.05
CA ASN A 185 5.43 -0.39 19.93
C ASN A 185 5.70 0.47 18.71
N VAL A 186 6.17 -0.13 17.61
CA VAL A 186 6.46 0.58 16.36
C VAL A 186 5.71 -0.09 15.22
N VAL A 187 4.99 0.70 14.43
CA VAL A 187 4.33 0.26 13.21
C VAL A 187 5.17 0.69 12.00
N TYR A 188 5.56 -0.29 11.20
CA TYR A 188 6.28 -0.10 9.97
C TYR A 188 5.36 -0.38 8.76
N ALA A 189 5.51 0.42 7.72
CA ALA A 189 4.77 0.27 6.48
C ALA A 189 5.62 -0.45 5.43
N ALA A 190 5.09 -1.53 4.85
CA ALA A 190 5.54 -2.02 3.56
C ALA A 190 4.89 -1.19 2.45
N GLY A 191 5.63 -0.90 1.37
CA GLY A 191 5.03 -0.32 0.17
C GLY A 191 3.94 -1.24 -0.40
N PRO A 192 2.99 -0.73 -1.21
CA PRO A 192 2.00 -1.59 -1.84
C PRO A 192 2.67 -2.71 -2.64
N LEU A 193 2.22 -3.94 -2.42
CA LEU A 193 2.64 -5.10 -3.18
C LEU A 193 1.50 -5.51 -4.10
N ALA A 194 1.80 -6.08 -5.27
CA ALA A 194 0.76 -6.47 -6.19
C ALA A 194 0.98 -7.85 -6.80
N PHE A 195 -0.07 -8.66 -6.86
CA PHE A 195 -0.09 -9.80 -7.77
C PHE A 195 -0.36 -9.30 -9.19
N LYS A 196 0.19 -9.99 -10.20
CA LYS A 196 -0.17 -9.76 -11.60
C LYS A 196 -1.38 -10.64 -11.98
N PRO A 197 -2.22 -10.18 -12.90
CA PRO A 197 -3.24 -11.03 -13.50
C PRO A 197 -2.61 -12.28 -14.13
N ALA A 198 -3.28 -13.43 -14.04
CA ALA A 198 -2.86 -14.65 -14.74
C ALA A 198 -3.10 -14.50 -16.25
N VAL A 199 -4.30 -14.05 -16.61
CA VAL A 199 -4.76 -13.87 -17.99
C VAL A 199 -5.20 -12.42 -18.19
N CYS A 200 -4.80 -11.82 -19.30
CA CYS A 200 -5.31 -10.54 -19.76
C CYS A 200 -5.92 -10.74 -21.14
N VAL A 201 -7.25 -10.64 -21.21
CA VAL A 201 -7.97 -10.76 -22.49
C VAL A 201 -7.82 -9.43 -23.23
N PRO A 202 -7.37 -9.43 -24.49
CA PRO A 202 -7.35 -8.21 -25.30
C PRO A 202 -8.75 -7.59 -25.37
N THR A 203 -8.87 -6.31 -25.04
CA THR A 203 -10.15 -5.60 -25.09
C THR A 203 -10.49 -5.08 -26.50
N ARG A 204 -9.64 -5.36 -27.50
CA ARG A 204 -9.87 -4.98 -28.90
C ARG A 204 -9.95 -6.23 -29.77
N HIS A 205 -11.11 -6.42 -30.41
CA HIS A 205 -11.24 -7.24 -31.60
C HIS A 205 -10.69 -6.42 -32.78
N TYR A 206 -9.84 -7.02 -33.60
CA TYR A 206 -9.35 -6.44 -34.86
C TYR A 206 -10.47 -6.38 -35.90
#